data_AF-A0A5B0N001-F1
#
_entry.id   AF-A0A5B0N001-F1
#
_cell.length_a   1.000
_cell.length_b   1.000
_cell.length_c   1.000
_cell.angle_alpha   90.00
_cell.angle_beta   90.00
_cell.angle_gamma   90.00
#
_symmetry.space_group_name_H-M   'P 1'
#
loop_
_entity.id
_entity.type
_entity.pdbx_description
1 polymer ?
#
loop_
_entity_poly.entity_id
_entity_poly.type
_entity_poly.pdbx_seq_one_letter_code
_entity_poly.pdbx_strand_id
1 'polypeptide(L)'
;MEPRVRIISEFDSLARGTWLVEDDRVGTLPEKTFSGRKVSVGEALLVQVQTRSLPALRQRLAGLVTAFDLDALGKRDPKPKFDEALEITPQLGPILTLIQESITALAPAVIDGFPCPSKVDHDYGFVKRFRCLGLAEKFAVLTLKLRALFTFFSDLTQLLNDINNRPADFESQPGEVYHASADVTETADQSCKLIDDMIRWSQQSDFGILQENWQQQVVLLNKVLDRVARHIDYTVNYQEPEAPMDMAAAIEADARFEADARLAADARFAADARFDEDGSEEDGSEENSTRDESMDEGNQPLIDYDELSILTLLDQDLFPHIHRSTVLLKLGRIFFVKLLNTPRSKPPFTLNPRLSSHDWVCLKEVTKDIDSCIFNIVEAVVYAENLDDINLQDVSAFSKELLHRLDSSMALLAFSLVPIPSRIDSPRPDSLFKSWFFDVRAQFSVALDNLLQGLNINRDA
;
A
#
# COMPACT_ATOMS: atom_id res chain seq x y z
N MET A 1 -3.84 -8.90 42.12
CA MET A 1 -2.94 -8.45 41.04
C MET A 1 -3.47 -7.11 40.56
N GLU A 2 -2.65 -6.08 40.59
CA GLU A 2 -3.05 -4.72 40.23
C GLU A 2 -3.54 -4.66 38.77
N PRO A 3 -4.60 -3.88 38.44
CA PRO A 3 -5.16 -3.82 37.09
C PRO A 3 -4.12 -3.60 35.98
N ARG A 4 -3.08 -2.81 36.26
CA ARG A 4 -1.97 -2.49 35.35
C ARG A 4 -1.08 -3.69 35.00
N VAL A 5 -0.82 -4.59 35.94
CA VAL A 5 0.01 -5.79 35.67
C VAL A 5 -0.81 -6.82 34.89
N ARG A 6 -2.12 -6.91 35.17
CA ARG A 6 -3.01 -7.80 34.44
C ARG A 6 -3.16 -7.39 32.99
N ILE A 7 -3.31 -6.09 32.71
CA ILE A 7 -3.55 -5.63 31.34
C ILE A 7 -2.32 -5.82 30.43
N ILE A 8 -1.10 -5.67 30.96
CA ILE A 8 0.14 -6.02 30.26
C ILE A 8 0.10 -7.47 29.80
N SER A 9 -0.22 -8.40 30.70
CA SER A 9 -0.32 -9.82 30.36
C SER A 9 -1.39 -10.13 29.30
N GLU A 10 -2.51 -9.38 29.30
CA GLU A 10 -3.55 -9.53 28.28
C GLU A 10 -3.06 -9.03 26.91
N PHE A 11 -2.39 -7.87 26.85
CA PHE A 11 -1.81 -7.36 25.61
C PHE A 11 -0.73 -8.28 25.06
N ASP A 12 0.17 -8.76 25.91
CA ASP A 12 1.21 -9.70 25.52
C ASP A 12 0.62 -11.02 24.98
N SER A 13 -0.50 -11.47 25.57
CA SER A 13 -1.25 -12.64 25.08
C SER A 13 -1.85 -12.39 23.70
N LEU A 14 -2.46 -11.22 23.49
CA LEU A 14 -3.01 -10.83 22.19
C LEU A 14 -1.90 -10.64 21.15
N ALA A 15 -0.76 -10.05 21.50
CA ALA A 15 0.38 -9.87 20.61
C ALA A 15 0.96 -11.21 20.12
N ARG A 16 0.94 -12.24 20.99
CA ARG A 16 1.32 -13.62 20.64
C ARG A 16 0.21 -14.43 19.97
N GLY A 17 -0.96 -13.85 19.73
CA GLY A 17 -2.08 -14.54 19.10
C GLY A 17 -1.70 -15.08 17.72
N THR A 18 -2.03 -16.35 17.45
CA THR A 18 -1.63 -17.09 16.25
C THR A 18 -2.56 -16.86 15.05
N TRP A 19 -3.29 -15.75 15.04
CA TRP A 19 -4.18 -15.43 13.92
C TRP A 19 -3.33 -15.31 12.64
N LEU A 20 -3.62 -16.18 11.68
CA LEU A 20 -2.82 -16.49 10.48
C LEU A 20 -1.29 -16.56 10.71
N VAL A 21 -0.87 -17.70 11.29
CA VAL A 21 0.38 -18.38 10.98
C VAL A 21 0.02 -19.82 10.60
N GLU A 22 -0.20 -20.09 9.32
CA GLU A 22 -0.14 -21.46 8.76
C GLU A 22 0.43 -21.36 7.34
N ASP A 23 1.72 -21.64 7.23
CA ASP A 23 2.52 -21.75 6.00
C ASP A 23 2.27 -23.09 5.27
N ASP A 24 1.56 -24.03 5.90
CA ASP A 24 1.54 -25.43 5.48
C ASP A 24 0.29 -25.88 4.71
N ARG A 25 -0.56 -24.97 4.23
CA ARG A 25 -1.77 -25.37 3.48
C ARG A 25 -1.49 -25.64 2.01
N VAL A 26 -0.60 -26.58 1.71
CA VAL A 26 -0.49 -27.18 0.37
C VAL A 26 -1.57 -28.24 0.22
N GLY A 27 -2.75 -27.78 -0.21
CA GLY A 27 -3.87 -28.65 -0.54
C GLY A 27 -4.19 -28.53 -2.02
N THR A 28 -3.81 -29.51 -2.83
CA THR A 28 -4.27 -29.62 -4.22
C THR A 28 -5.77 -29.86 -4.25
N LEU A 29 -6.55 -28.78 -4.35
CA LEU A 29 -7.96 -28.90 -4.67
C LEU A 29 -8.11 -29.01 -6.19
N PRO A 30 -8.60 -30.14 -6.73
CA PRO A 30 -8.99 -30.18 -8.12
C PRO A 30 -10.03 -29.08 -8.38
N GLU A 31 -9.99 -28.51 -9.58
CA GLU A 31 -10.90 -27.46 -10.04
C GLU A 31 -12.34 -28.01 -10.17
N LYS A 32 -12.97 -28.24 -9.02
CA LYS A 32 -14.34 -28.75 -8.90
C LYS A 32 -15.27 -27.60 -8.57
N THR A 33 -16.36 -27.53 -9.31
CA THR A 33 -17.47 -26.63 -8.98
C THR A 33 -18.04 -27.00 -7.62
N PHE A 34 -18.24 -26.01 -6.76
CA PHE A 34 -18.88 -26.14 -5.47
C PHE A 34 -20.39 -26.29 -5.67
N SER A 35 -21.03 -27.03 -4.76
CA SER A 35 -22.48 -27.10 -4.74
C SER A 35 -23.06 -25.73 -4.36
N GLY A 36 -24.25 -25.40 -4.85
CA GLY A 36 -24.94 -24.15 -4.49
C GLY A 36 -25.08 -23.97 -2.97
N ARG A 37 -25.26 -25.06 -2.21
CA ARG A 37 -25.27 -25.02 -0.74
C ARG A 37 -23.95 -24.48 -0.17
N LYS A 38 -22.80 -24.92 -0.68
CA LYS A 38 -21.50 -24.47 -0.20
C LYS A 38 -21.28 -22.98 -0.51
N VAL A 39 -21.75 -22.51 -1.67
CA VAL A 39 -21.73 -21.08 -2.03
C VAL A 39 -22.59 -20.28 -1.04
N SER A 40 -23.83 -20.69 -0.78
CA SER A 40 -24.72 -19.97 0.16
C SER A 40 -24.21 -19.95 1.61
N VAL A 41 -23.54 -21.02 2.07
CA VAL A 41 -22.87 -21.02 3.38
C VAL A 41 -21.73 -20.00 3.39
N GLY A 42 -20.93 -19.94 2.33
CA GLY A 42 -19.90 -18.92 2.18
C GLY A 42 -20.47 -17.51 2.21
N GLU A 43 -21.54 -17.23 1.47
CA GLU A 43 -22.18 -15.91 1.46
C GLU A 43 -22.65 -15.50 2.87
N ALA A 44 -23.22 -16.43 3.64
CA ALA A 44 -23.63 -16.16 5.02
C ALA A 44 -22.44 -15.82 5.92
N LEU A 45 -21.32 -16.55 5.80
CA LEU A 45 -20.08 -16.26 6.53
C LEU A 45 -19.51 -14.89 6.15
N LEU A 46 -19.50 -14.56 4.86
CA LEU A 46 -19.04 -13.26 4.38
C LEU A 46 -19.88 -12.12 4.97
N VAL A 47 -21.22 -12.25 4.96
CA VAL A 47 -22.12 -11.27 5.57
C VAL A 47 -21.85 -11.12 7.07
N GLN A 48 -21.58 -12.22 7.77
CA GLN A 48 -21.22 -12.18 9.19
C GLN A 48 -19.92 -11.40 9.43
N VAL A 49 -18.87 -11.66 8.65
CA VAL A 49 -17.60 -10.92 8.73
C VAL A 49 -17.81 -9.43 8.47
N GLN A 50 -18.56 -9.09 7.42
CA GLN A 50 -18.82 -7.72 6.98
C GLN A 50 -19.64 -6.88 7.97
N THR A 51 -20.70 -7.47 8.52
CA THR A 51 -21.74 -6.70 9.23
C THR A 51 -21.65 -6.83 10.74
N ARG A 52 -20.89 -7.82 11.25
CA ARG A 52 -20.79 -8.09 12.69
C ARG A 52 -19.35 -8.09 13.15
N SER A 53 -18.53 -9.01 12.64
CA SER A 53 -17.21 -9.27 13.23
C SER A 53 -16.22 -8.11 13.02
N LEU A 54 -16.08 -7.60 11.78
CA LEU A 54 -15.20 -6.46 11.50
C LEU A 54 -15.66 -5.15 12.19
N PRO A 55 -16.96 -4.76 12.12
CA PRO A 55 -17.43 -3.60 12.88
C PRO A 55 -17.25 -3.72 14.40
N ALA A 56 -17.46 -4.92 14.96
CA ALA A 56 -17.25 -5.16 16.39
C ALA A 56 -15.77 -5.01 16.75
N LEU A 57 -14.84 -5.57 15.96
CA LEU A 57 -13.40 -5.41 16.17
C LEU A 57 -13.02 -3.92 16.19
N ARG A 58 -13.44 -3.17 15.18
CA ARG A 58 -13.22 -1.72 15.08
C ARG A 58 -13.73 -0.97 16.30
N GLN A 59 -14.95 -1.28 16.75
CA GLN A 59 -15.55 -0.63 17.92
C GLN A 59 -14.75 -0.91 19.20
N ARG A 60 -14.27 -2.15 19.40
CA ARG A 60 -13.47 -2.52 20.57
C ARG A 60 -12.11 -1.84 20.56
N LEU A 61 -11.45 -1.75 19.41
CA LEU A 61 -10.18 -1.01 19.28
C LEU A 61 -10.35 0.48 19.60
N ALA A 62 -11.39 1.12 19.06
CA ALA A 62 -11.69 2.53 19.37
C ALA A 62 -11.99 2.74 20.87
N GLY A 63 -12.72 1.81 21.49
CA GLY A 63 -12.96 1.81 22.93
C GLY A 63 -11.67 1.70 23.74
N LEU A 64 -10.72 0.86 23.29
CA LEU A 64 -9.43 0.68 23.94
C LEU A 64 -8.58 1.96 23.89
N VAL A 65 -8.48 2.59 22.72
CA VAL A 65 -7.81 3.90 22.56
C VAL A 65 -8.43 4.95 23.47
N THR A 66 -9.77 4.99 23.54
CA THR A 66 -10.51 5.92 24.42
C THR A 66 -10.22 5.67 25.90
N ALA A 67 -10.11 4.40 26.32
CA ALA A 67 -9.83 4.05 27.71
C ALA A 67 -8.43 4.52 28.15
N PHE A 68 -7.46 4.56 27.24
CA PHE A 68 -6.11 5.08 27.52
C PHE A 68 -6.02 6.61 27.48
N ASP A 69 -7.00 7.29 26.89
CA ASP A 69 -7.07 8.76 26.75
C ASP A 69 -5.73 9.34 26.25
N LEU A 70 -5.27 8.85 25.10
CA LEU A 70 -3.91 9.10 24.56
C LEU A 70 -3.62 10.61 24.40
N ASP A 71 -4.62 11.42 24.06
CA ASP A 71 -4.50 12.88 23.96
C ASP A 71 -4.23 13.58 25.31
N ALA A 72 -4.61 12.95 26.42
CA ALA A 72 -4.36 13.43 27.77
C ALA A 72 -3.02 12.90 28.33
N LEU A 73 -2.43 11.86 27.72
CA LEU A 73 -1.14 11.29 28.15
C LEU A 73 0.05 12.24 27.99
N GLY A 74 -0.04 13.22 27.08
CA GLY A 74 0.94 14.30 26.94
C GLY A 74 0.81 15.43 27.98
N LYS A 75 -0.12 15.33 28.95
CA LYS A 75 -0.39 16.36 29.97
C LYS A 75 0.03 15.87 31.36
N ARG A 76 0.18 16.81 32.30
CA ARG A 76 0.85 16.65 33.61
C ARG A 76 0.32 15.55 34.57
N ASP A 77 -0.78 14.85 34.27
CA ASP A 77 -1.32 13.77 35.12
C ASP A 77 -2.26 12.84 34.33
N PRO A 78 -1.73 11.92 33.52
CA PRO A 78 -2.57 11.00 32.77
C PRO A 78 -3.13 9.89 33.66
N LYS A 79 -4.42 9.60 33.51
CA LYS A 79 -5.07 8.48 34.23
C LYS A 79 -5.78 7.56 33.25
N PRO A 80 -5.02 6.66 32.58
CA PRO A 80 -5.62 5.60 31.79
C PRO A 80 -6.61 4.81 32.64
N LYS A 81 -7.74 4.49 32.05
CA LYS A 81 -8.81 3.73 32.69
C LYS A 81 -8.56 2.24 32.48
N PHE A 82 -7.58 1.72 33.20
CA PHE A 82 -7.18 0.31 33.08
C PHE A 82 -8.32 -0.67 33.32
N ASP A 83 -9.29 -0.34 34.16
CA ASP A 83 -10.47 -1.19 34.40
C ASP A 83 -11.37 -1.28 33.15
N GLU A 84 -11.67 -0.15 32.48
CA GLU A 84 -12.42 -0.14 31.22
C GLU A 84 -11.66 -0.91 30.13
N ALA A 85 -10.33 -0.72 30.08
CA ALA A 85 -9.50 -1.41 29.11
C ALA A 85 -9.47 -2.94 29.36
N LEU A 86 -9.41 -3.39 30.62
CA LEU A 86 -9.52 -4.79 31.03
C LEU A 86 -10.88 -5.44 30.73
N GLU A 87 -11.95 -4.65 30.63
CA GLU A 87 -13.24 -5.16 30.16
C GLU A 87 -13.24 -5.39 28.64
N ILE A 88 -12.45 -4.63 27.89
CA ILE A 88 -12.40 -4.66 26.42
C ILE A 88 -11.45 -5.74 25.91
N THR A 89 -10.22 -5.84 26.44
CA THR A 89 -9.16 -6.72 25.93
C THR A 89 -9.58 -8.19 25.76
N PRO A 90 -10.29 -8.82 26.73
CA PRO A 90 -10.69 -10.23 26.62
C PRO A 90 -11.67 -10.51 25.46
N GLN A 91 -12.31 -9.48 24.92
CA GLN A 91 -13.28 -9.61 23.83
C GLN A 91 -12.60 -9.61 22.45
N LEU A 92 -11.39 -9.06 22.33
CA LEU A 92 -10.69 -8.92 21.04
C LEU A 92 -10.29 -10.28 20.47
N GLY A 93 -9.72 -11.16 21.29
CA GLY A 93 -9.26 -12.49 20.87
C GLY A 93 -10.36 -13.33 20.22
N PRO A 94 -11.53 -13.54 20.88
CA PRO A 94 -12.64 -14.28 20.29
C PRO A 94 -13.16 -13.68 18.97
N ILE A 95 -13.18 -12.35 18.83
CA ILE A 95 -13.59 -11.69 17.58
C ILE A 95 -12.59 -12.01 16.47
N LEU A 96 -11.28 -11.92 16.74
CA LEU A 96 -10.23 -12.23 15.77
C LEU A 96 -10.25 -13.71 15.35
N THR A 97 -10.43 -14.63 16.30
CA THR A 97 -10.61 -16.06 16.01
C THR A 97 -11.82 -16.29 15.12
N LEU A 98 -12.96 -15.66 15.41
CA LEU A 98 -14.17 -15.79 14.59
C LEU A 98 -13.96 -15.28 13.15
N ILE A 99 -13.24 -14.16 12.98
CA ILE A 99 -12.89 -13.63 11.66
C ILE A 99 -11.98 -14.63 10.93
N GLN A 100 -10.93 -15.11 11.59
CA GLN A 100 -9.99 -16.08 11.02
C GLN A 100 -10.71 -17.36 10.58
N GLU A 101 -11.54 -17.95 11.43
CA GLU A 101 -12.30 -19.17 11.13
C GLU A 101 -13.25 -18.96 9.94
N SER A 102 -13.91 -17.80 9.89
CA SER A 102 -14.81 -17.45 8.79
C SER A 102 -14.04 -17.31 7.47
N ILE A 103 -12.93 -16.57 7.46
CA ILE A 103 -12.07 -16.40 6.28
C ILE A 103 -11.47 -17.74 5.85
N THR A 104 -11.05 -18.56 6.80
CA THR A 104 -10.52 -19.90 6.56
C THR A 104 -11.56 -20.81 5.90
N ALA A 105 -12.82 -20.73 6.31
CA ALA A 105 -13.90 -21.48 5.70
C ALA A 105 -14.28 -20.96 4.30
N LEU A 106 -14.04 -19.67 4.03
CA LEU A 106 -14.26 -19.02 2.73
C LEU A 106 -13.16 -19.33 1.72
N ALA A 107 -11.90 -19.37 2.16
CA ALA A 107 -10.73 -19.55 1.31
C ALA A 107 -10.56 -21.03 0.91
N PRO A 108 -10.67 -21.40 -0.38
CA PRO A 108 -10.23 -22.70 -0.85
C PRO A 108 -8.70 -22.79 -0.81
N ALA A 109 -8.19 -24.01 -0.60
CA ALA A 109 -6.78 -24.34 -0.39
C ALA A 109 -5.81 -23.68 -1.40
N VAL A 110 -4.67 -23.26 -0.85
CA VAL A 110 -3.49 -22.74 -1.56
C VAL A 110 -2.77 -23.92 -2.24
N ILE A 111 -2.28 -23.72 -3.46
CA ILE A 111 -1.41 -24.68 -4.15
C ILE A 111 -0.02 -24.06 -4.17
N ASP A 112 0.97 -24.76 -3.63
CA ASP A 112 2.38 -24.38 -3.69
C ASP A 112 2.67 -22.92 -3.26
N GLY A 113 2.03 -22.45 -2.18
CA GLY A 113 2.22 -21.09 -1.67
C GLY A 113 1.59 -19.98 -2.51
N PHE A 114 1.02 -20.28 -3.69
CA PHE A 114 0.41 -19.29 -4.58
C PHE A 114 -1.12 -19.42 -4.64
N PRO A 115 -1.86 -18.32 -4.45
CA PRO A 115 -3.30 -18.31 -4.65
C PRO A 115 -3.64 -18.59 -6.12
N CYS A 116 -4.13 -19.79 -6.45
CA CYS A 116 -4.52 -20.11 -7.83
C CYS A 116 -5.96 -19.64 -8.13
N PRO A 117 -6.16 -18.65 -9.00
CA PRO A 117 -7.50 -18.18 -9.36
C PRO A 117 -8.32 -19.29 -10.01
N SER A 118 -9.61 -19.38 -9.69
CA SER A 118 -10.48 -20.40 -10.28
C SER A 118 -11.04 -19.96 -11.64
N LYS A 119 -11.13 -20.89 -12.59
CA LYS A 119 -11.79 -20.73 -13.91
C LYS A 119 -13.28 -21.12 -13.87
N VAL A 120 -13.73 -21.81 -12.81
CA VAL A 120 -15.07 -22.42 -12.73
C VAL A 120 -16.01 -21.76 -11.73
N ASP A 121 -15.62 -20.64 -11.12
CA ASP A 121 -16.37 -19.95 -10.06
C ASP A 121 -17.13 -18.70 -10.52
N HIS A 122 -17.37 -18.58 -11.83
CA HIS A 122 -18.06 -17.43 -12.42
C HIS A 122 -19.44 -17.13 -11.80
N ASP A 123 -20.11 -18.14 -11.25
CA ASP A 123 -21.43 -18.02 -10.61
C ASP A 123 -21.39 -17.91 -9.06
N TYR A 124 -20.22 -17.73 -8.46
CA TYR A 124 -20.08 -17.70 -7.00
C TYR A 124 -20.33 -16.31 -6.38
N GLY A 125 -20.68 -15.31 -7.19
CA GLY A 125 -20.99 -13.96 -6.69
C GLY A 125 -19.87 -13.37 -5.84
N PHE A 126 -20.19 -12.97 -4.60
CA PHE A 126 -19.24 -12.34 -3.68
C PHE A 126 -18.27 -13.32 -3.00
N VAL A 127 -18.44 -14.63 -3.21
CA VAL A 127 -17.52 -15.67 -2.70
C VAL A 127 -16.71 -16.34 -3.81
N LYS A 128 -16.54 -15.65 -4.93
CA LYS A 128 -15.50 -15.97 -5.92
C LYS A 128 -14.14 -16.09 -5.22
N ARG A 129 -13.30 -17.02 -5.69
CA ARG A 129 -12.02 -17.37 -5.07
C ARG A 129 -11.11 -16.15 -4.89
N PHE A 130 -10.99 -15.28 -5.90
CA PHE A 130 -10.16 -14.08 -5.79
C PHE A 130 -10.61 -13.15 -4.64
N ARG A 131 -11.92 -13.12 -4.33
CA ARG A 131 -12.46 -12.33 -3.22
C ARG A 131 -12.09 -12.91 -1.87
N CYS A 132 -12.23 -14.23 -1.72
CA CYS A 132 -11.85 -14.92 -0.49
C CYS A 132 -10.35 -14.79 -0.22
N LEU A 133 -9.52 -14.91 -1.26
CA LEU A 133 -8.08 -14.73 -1.18
C LEU A 133 -7.70 -13.29 -0.79
N GLY A 134 -8.25 -12.29 -1.50
CA GLY A 134 -7.98 -10.89 -1.17
C GLY A 134 -8.47 -10.49 0.23
N LEU A 135 -9.55 -11.10 0.74
CA LEU A 135 -9.99 -10.91 2.13
C LEU A 135 -8.99 -11.53 3.13
N ALA A 136 -8.44 -12.70 2.80
CA ALA A 136 -7.42 -13.36 3.63
C ALA A 136 -6.11 -12.56 3.66
N GLU A 137 -5.63 -12.09 2.51
CA GLU A 137 -4.45 -11.22 2.40
C GLU A 137 -4.61 -9.95 3.26
N LYS A 138 -5.75 -9.27 3.13
CA LYS A 138 -6.04 -8.07 3.94
C LYS A 138 -6.11 -8.37 5.44
N PHE A 139 -6.67 -9.51 5.83
CA PHE A 139 -6.72 -9.91 7.23
C PHE A 139 -5.35 -10.29 7.79
N ALA A 140 -4.46 -10.87 6.97
CA ALA A 140 -3.07 -11.12 7.36
C ALA A 140 -2.33 -9.80 7.65
N VAL A 141 -2.46 -8.81 6.76
CA VAL A 141 -1.91 -7.45 6.95
C VAL A 141 -2.46 -6.81 8.23
N LEU A 142 -3.78 -6.87 8.43
CA LEU A 142 -4.41 -6.37 9.66
C LEU A 142 -3.84 -7.05 10.90
N THR A 143 -3.66 -8.37 10.87
CA THR A 143 -3.16 -9.11 12.03
C THR A 143 -1.74 -8.69 12.41
N LEU A 144 -0.85 -8.48 11.45
CA LEU A 144 0.50 -7.97 11.71
C LEU A 144 0.45 -6.60 12.40
N LYS A 145 -0.39 -5.69 11.92
CA LYS A 145 -0.58 -4.37 12.53
C LYS A 145 -1.19 -4.44 13.93
N LEU A 146 -2.14 -5.35 14.16
CA LEU A 146 -2.73 -5.53 15.49
C LEU A 146 -1.74 -6.12 16.49
N ARG A 147 -0.85 -7.04 16.08
CA ARG A 147 0.22 -7.54 16.95
C ARG A 147 1.13 -6.40 17.41
N ALA A 148 1.59 -5.56 16.47
CA ALA A 148 2.39 -4.38 16.78
C ALA A 148 1.65 -3.42 17.72
N LEU A 149 0.36 -3.17 17.46
CA LEU A 149 -0.48 -2.33 18.30
C LEU A 149 -0.55 -2.84 19.75
N PHE A 150 -0.74 -4.15 19.94
CA PHE A 150 -0.81 -4.74 21.28
C PHE A 150 0.54 -4.68 22.00
N THR A 151 1.66 -4.86 21.29
CA THR A 151 3.01 -4.63 21.83
C THR A 151 3.15 -3.17 22.31
N PHE A 152 2.79 -2.18 21.48
CA PHE A 152 2.88 -0.77 21.88
C PHE A 152 1.98 -0.42 23.07
N PHE A 153 0.79 -1.01 23.18
CA PHE A 153 -0.05 -0.85 24.38
C PHE A 153 0.60 -1.47 25.64
N SER A 154 1.27 -2.61 25.50
CA SER A 154 2.03 -3.25 26.58
C SER A 154 3.16 -2.36 27.04
N ASP A 155 3.99 -1.89 26.10
CA ASP A 155 5.16 -1.03 26.36
C ASP A 155 4.75 0.30 27.00
N LEU A 156 3.69 0.93 26.50
CA LEU A 156 3.13 2.15 27.09
C LEU A 156 2.66 1.90 28.54
N THR A 157 2.02 0.76 28.80
CA THR A 157 1.56 0.44 30.16
C THR A 157 2.73 0.18 31.11
N GLN A 158 3.79 -0.49 30.63
CA GLN A 158 5.02 -0.71 31.39
C GLN A 158 5.72 0.61 31.71
N LEU A 159 5.89 1.48 30.71
CA LEU A 159 6.49 2.81 30.89
C LEU A 159 5.72 3.65 31.93
N LEU A 160 4.38 3.65 31.85
CA LEU A 160 3.55 4.33 32.84
C LEU A 160 3.71 3.73 34.24
N ASN A 161 3.91 2.41 34.35
CA ASN A 161 4.16 1.77 35.65
C ASN A 161 5.53 2.18 36.21
N ASP A 162 6.57 2.20 35.38
CA ASP A 162 7.93 2.56 35.79
C ASP A 162 7.99 4.00 36.27
N ILE A 163 7.35 4.94 35.55
CA ILE A 163 7.27 6.35 35.96
C ILE A 163 6.60 6.50 37.33
N ASN A 164 5.52 5.74 37.61
CA ASN A 164 4.84 5.79 38.90
C ASN A 164 5.66 5.19 40.05
N ASN A 165 6.63 4.32 39.74
CA ASN A 165 7.49 3.67 40.72
C ASN A 165 8.87 4.35 40.88
N ARG A 166 9.19 5.38 40.07
CA ARG A 166 10.47 6.10 40.16
C ARG A 166 10.55 6.96 41.44
N PRO A 167 11.74 7.07 42.06
CA PRO A 167 11.99 8.02 43.16
C PRO A 167 11.69 9.46 42.73
N ALA A 168 11.18 10.29 43.65
CA ALA A 168 10.73 11.66 43.39
C ALA A 168 11.81 12.62 42.86
N ASP A 169 13.07 12.18 42.93
CA ASP A 169 14.31 12.85 42.57
C ASP A 169 14.79 12.54 41.14
N PHE A 170 14.08 11.67 40.39
CA PHE A 170 14.33 11.42 38.97
C PHE A 170 13.43 12.30 38.09
N GLU A 171 14.01 13.25 37.35
CA GLU A 171 13.29 13.98 36.31
C GLU A 171 12.85 13.00 35.21
N SER A 172 11.54 12.79 35.07
CA SER A 172 10.98 11.98 33.99
C SER A 172 11.20 12.71 32.67
N GLN A 173 11.81 12.07 31.67
CA GLN A 173 11.91 12.66 30.33
C GLN A 173 10.49 12.78 29.73
N PRO A 174 9.94 13.99 29.56
CA PRO A 174 8.54 14.16 29.17
C PRO A 174 8.21 13.63 27.76
N GLY A 175 9.23 13.35 26.95
CA GLY A 175 9.09 12.90 25.56
C GLY A 175 8.75 11.42 25.40
N GLU A 176 9.20 10.53 26.29
CA GLU A 176 9.08 9.08 26.10
C GLU A 176 7.61 8.61 26.06
N VAL A 177 6.78 9.07 27.01
CA VAL A 177 5.34 8.75 27.05
C VAL A 177 4.62 9.34 25.85
N TYR A 178 5.02 10.55 25.43
CA TYR A 178 4.45 11.20 24.25
C TYR A 178 4.72 10.37 22.99
N HIS A 179 5.96 9.95 22.75
CA HIS A 179 6.32 9.11 21.60
C HIS A 179 5.59 7.76 21.63
N ALA A 180 5.62 7.04 22.74
CA ALA A 180 4.90 5.77 22.87
C ALA A 180 3.37 5.94 22.66
N SER A 181 2.78 7.04 23.15
CA SER A 181 1.37 7.34 22.90
C SER A 181 1.07 7.67 21.44
N ALA A 182 2.00 8.32 20.74
CA ALA A 182 1.89 8.62 19.32
C ALA A 182 1.94 7.33 18.48
N ASP A 183 2.86 6.40 18.80
CA ASP A 183 2.98 5.11 18.11
C ASP A 183 1.71 4.26 18.25
N VAL A 184 1.13 4.22 19.47
CA VAL A 184 -0.17 3.56 19.71
C VAL A 184 -1.28 4.24 18.90
N THR A 185 -1.35 5.57 18.91
CA THR A 185 -2.40 6.33 18.21
C THR A 185 -2.34 6.09 16.71
N GLU A 186 -1.15 6.24 16.11
CA GLU A 186 -0.94 6.04 14.69
C GLU A 186 -1.27 4.60 14.27
N THR A 187 -0.76 3.61 15.01
CA THR A 187 -0.99 2.20 14.67
C THR A 187 -2.46 1.80 14.86
N ALA A 188 -3.16 2.37 15.86
CA ALA A 188 -4.60 2.16 16.06
C ALA A 188 -5.43 2.76 14.92
N ASP A 189 -5.07 3.97 14.47
CA ASP A 189 -5.72 4.64 13.34
C ASP A 189 -5.50 3.86 12.04
N GLN A 190 -4.28 3.40 11.78
CA GLN A 190 -3.97 2.52 10.64
C GLN A 190 -4.79 1.22 10.71
N SER A 191 -4.86 0.58 11.88
CA SER A 191 -5.64 -0.65 12.07
C SER A 191 -7.14 -0.42 11.83
N CYS A 192 -7.70 0.68 12.32
CA CYS A 192 -9.11 1.03 12.08
C CYS A 192 -9.39 1.30 10.60
N LYS A 193 -8.49 2.03 9.91
CA LYS A 193 -8.58 2.27 8.47
C LYS A 193 -8.54 0.96 7.69
N LEU A 194 -7.65 0.02 8.04
CA LEU A 194 -7.58 -1.30 7.41
C LEU A 194 -8.89 -2.08 7.60
N ILE A 195 -9.51 -2.03 8.78
CA ILE A 195 -10.80 -2.67 9.02
C ILE A 195 -11.90 -2.05 8.16
N ASP A 196 -11.97 -0.72 8.11
CA ASP A 196 -12.94 0.02 7.28
C ASP A 196 -12.74 -0.28 5.79
N ASP A 197 -11.48 -0.37 5.33
CA ASP A 197 -11.11 -0.73 3.97
C ASP A 197 -11.48 -2.18 3.64
N MET A 198 -11.31 -3.12 4.57
CA MET A 198 -11.75 -4.52 4.41
C MET A 198 -13.28 -4.61 4.25
N ILE A 199 -14.03 -3.88 5.09
CA ILE A 199 -15.50 -3.82 4.99
C ILE A 199 -15.89 -3.24 3.63
N ARG A 200 -15.33 -2.09 3.24
CA ARG A 200 -15.58 -1.45 1.95
C ARG A 200 -15.28 -2.40 0.80
N TRP A 201 -14.05 -2.92 0.73
CA TRP A 201 -13.55 -3.76 -0.34
C TRP A 201 -14.41 -5.01 -0.55
N SER A 202 -14.81 -5.68 0.54
CA SER A 202 -15.60 -6.90 0.45
C SER A 202 -17.02 -6.67 -0.08
N GLN A 203 -17.56 -5.45 0.04
CA GLN A 203 -18.88 -5.05 -0.46
C GLN A 203 -18.84 -4.49 -1.89
N GLN A 204 -17.66 -4.09 -2.39
CA GLN A 204 -17.53 -3.55 -3.74
C GLN A 204 -17.85 -4.60 -4.80
N SER A 205 -18.32 -4.16 -5.97
CA SER A 205 -18.46 -5.02 -7.16
C SER A 205 -17.10 -5.44 -7.73
N ASP A 206 -17.06 -6.51 -8.53
CA ASP A 206 -15.81 -6.99 -9.17
C ASP A 206 -15.16 -5.87 -10.01
N PHE A 207 -15.98 -5.04 -10.64
CA PHE A 207 -15.53 -3.86 -11.39
C PHE A 207 -15.01 -2.75 -10.47
N GLY A 208 -15.70 -2.51 -9.34
CA GLY A 208 -15.30 -1.51 -8.34
C GLY A 208 -13.90 -1.78 -7.80
N ILE A 209 -13.57 -3.04 -7.52
CA ILE A 209 -12.24 -3.42 -7.03
C ILE A 209 -11.15 -3.12 -8.07
N LEU A 210 -11.40 -3.38 -9.36
CA LEU A 210 -10.47 -3.00 -10.43
C LEU A 210 -10.34 -1.47 -10.54
N GLN A 211 -11.46 -0.75 -10.43
CA GLN A 211 -11.47 0.71 -10.45
C GLN A 211 -10.67 1.31 -9.29
N GLU A 212 -10.69 0.71 -8.11
CA GLU A 212 -9.86 1.14 -6.99
C GLU A 212 -8.36 1.04 -7.32
N ASN A 213 -7.92 -0.07 -7.92
CA ASN A 213 -6.53 -0.24 -8.37
C ASN A 213 -6.16 0.78 -9.48
N TRP A 214 -7.03 0.98 -10.47
CA TRP A 214 -6.78 1.96 -11.54
C TRP A 214 -6.79 3.41 -11.02
N GLN A 215 -7.57 3.70 -9.97
CA GLN A 215 -7.58 5.00 -9.32
C GLN A 215 -6.25 5.30 -8.63
N GLN A 216 -5.58 4.29 -8.05
CA GLN A 216 -4.23 4.45 -7.50
C GLN A 216 -3.23 4.83 -8.60
N GLN A 217 -3.26 4.14 -9.74
CA GLN A 217 -2.41 4.49 -10.90
C GLN A 217 -2.68 5.93 -11.37
N VAL A 218 -3.94 6.39 -11.40
CA VAL A 218 -4.27 7.79 -11.73
C VAL A 218 -3.68 8.76 -10.71
N VAL A 219 -3.70 8.43 -9.41
CA VAL A 219 -3.11 9.29 -8.37
C VAL A 219 -1.60 9.40 -8.58
N LEU A 220 -0.90 8.27 -8.79
CA LEU A 220 0.54 8.24 -9.06
C LEU A 220 0.90 9.05 -10.31
N LEU A 221 0.19 8.82 -11.42
CA LEU A 221 0.39 9.57 -12.66
C LEU A 221 0.18 11.08 -12.49
N ASN A 222 -0.79 11.51 -11.66
CA ASN A 222 -0.96 12.93 -11.34
C ASN A 222 0.18 13.47 -10.47
N LYS A 223 0.64 12.72 -9.45
CA LYS A 223 1.79 13.13 -8.61
C LYS A 223 3.00 13.41 -9.48
N VAL A 224 3.32 12.51 -10.42
CA VAL A 224 4.46 12.65 -11.33
C VAL A 224 4.25 13.80 -12.32
N LEU A 225 3.03 13.98 -12.86
CA LEU A 225 2.72 15.14 -13.71
C LEU A 225 2.97 16.47 -12.99
N ASP A 226 2.51 16.59 -11.75
CA ASP A 226 2.67 17.79 -10.94
C ASP A 226 4.14 18.01 -10.58
N ARG A 227 4.88 16.93 -10.29
CA ARG A 227 6.34 16.96 -10.06
C ARG A 227 7.10 17.50 -11.27
N VAL A 228 6.89 16.91 -12.45
CA VAL A 228 7.56 17.36 -13.69
C VAL A 228 7.18 18.80 -14.03
N ALA A 229 5.92 19.20 -13.85
CA ALA A 229 5.49 20.57 -14.07
C ALA A 229 6.19 21.57 -13.14
N ARG A 230 6.30 21.24 -11.84
CA ARG A 230 7.04 22.06 -10.85
C ARG A 230 8.51 22.17 -11.21
N HIS A 231 9.15 21.09 -11.64
CA HIS A 231 10.58 21.07 -11.96
C HIS A 231 10.91 21.92 -13.20
N ILE A 232 10.05 21.85 -14.23
CA ILE A 232 10.15 22.73 -15.41
C ILE A 232 9.95 24.20 -15.00
N ASP A 233 8.92 24.50 -14.22
CA ASP A 233 8.62 25.87 -13.78
C ASP A 233 9.77 26.46 -12.95
N TYR A 234 10.31 25.67 -12.01
CA TYR A 234 11.49 26.05 -11.22
C TYR A 234 12.69 26.35 -12.11
N THR A 235 13.00 25.47 -13.08
CA THR A 235 14.15 25.67 -13.99
C THR A 235 13.97 26.90 -14.87
N VAL A 236 12.77 27.13 -15.41
CA VAL A 236 12.48 28.28 -16.29
C VAL A 236 12.50 29.60 -15.54
N ASN A 237 12.00 29.62 -14.30
CA ASN A 237 11.89 30.83 -13.48
C ASN A 237 13.10 31.03 -12.56
N TYR A 238 14.11 30.16 -12.61
CA TYR A 238 15.29 30.27 -11.76
C TYR A 238 16.02 31.59 -12.01
N GLN A 239 16.23 32.34 -10.94
CA GLN A 239 17.08 33.52 -10.91
C GLN A 239 18.29 33.19 -10.03
N GLU A 240 19.49 33.34 -10.60
CA GLU A 240 20.73 33.10 -9.88
C GLU A 240 20.77 34.00 -8.62
N PRO A 241 20.92 33.42 -7.42
CA PRO A 241 20.95 34.22 -6.20
C PRO A 241 22.13 35.21 -6.25
N GLU A 242 21.89 36.49 -5.91
CA GLU A 242 22.92 37.54 -5.95
C GLU A 242 24.14 37.27 -5.04
N ALA A 243 24.05 36.28 -4.14
CA ALA A 243 25.17 35.70 -3.42
C ALA A 243 25.13 34.18 -3.58
N PRO A 244 26.25 33.52 -3.95
CA PRO A 244 26.28 32.07 -4.07
C PRO A 244 25.89 31.46 -2.73
N MET A 245 24.79 30.72 -2.72
CA MET A 245 24.49 29.82 -1.61
C MET A 245 25.66 28.85 -1.54
N ASP A 246 26.47 28.96 -0.49
CA ASP A 246 27.63 28.11 -0.29
C ASP A 246 27.12 26.67 -0.10
N MET A 247 26.99 25.95 -1.21
CA MET A 247 26.47 24.59 -1.24
C MET A 247 27.36 23.67 -0.40
N ALA A 248 28.66 23.99 -0.28
CA ALA A 248 29.55 23.30 0.62
C ALA A 248 29.17 23.55 2.09
N ALA A 249 28.80 24.77 2.46
CA ALA A 249 28.31 25.07 3.82
C ALA A 249 26.92 24.46 4.10
N ALA A 250 26.04 24.34 3.10
CA ALA A 250 24.74 23.70 3.25
C ALA A 250 24.87 22.17 3.40
N ILE A 251 25.69 21.53 2.56
CA ILE A 251 26.03 20.10 2.66
C ILE A 251 26.81 19.83 3.95
N GLU A 252 27.70 20.74 4.37
CA GLU A 252 28.43 20.61 5.63
C GLU A 252 27.51 20.80 6.84
N ALA A 253 26.49 21.66 6.76
CA ALA A 253 25.47 21.80 7.79
C ALA A 253 24.58 20.53 7.89
N ASP A 254 24.24 19.93 6.76
CA ASP A 254 23.43 18.71 6.69
C ASP A 254 24.23 17.47 7.16
N ALA A 255 25.50 17.36 6.74
CA ALA A 255 26.42 16.33 7.21
C ALA A 255 26.75 16.47 8.70
N ARG A 256 26.82 17.70 9.22
CA ARG A 256 26.94 17.96 10.67
C ARG A 256 25.67 17.55 11.41
N PHE A 257 24.50 17.82 10.85
CA PHE A 257 23.22 17.39 11.42
C PHE A 257 23.09 15.87 11.47
N GLU A 258 23.47 15.16 10.41
CA GLU A 258 23.52 13.68 10.40
C GLU A 258 24.59 13.11 11.35
N ALA A 259 25.75 13.75 11.45
CA ALA A 259 26.81 13.33 12.37
C ALA A 259 26.38 13.52 13.85
N ASP A 260 25.71 14.63 14.17
CA ASP A 260 25.16 14.88 15.50
C ASP A 260 24.02 13.90 15.83
N ALA A 261 23.18 13.55 14.84
CA ALA A 261 22.14 12.53 14.98
C ALA A 261 22.73 11.12 15.19
N ARG A 262 23.81 10.78 14.50
CA ARG A 262 24.55 9.51 14.67
C ARG A 262 25.25 9.45 16.03
N LEU A 263 25.90 10.52 16.47
CA LEU A 263 26.50 10.60 17.81
C LEU A 263 25.44 10.49 18.91
N ALA A 264 24.24 11.04 18.70
CA ALA A 264 23.11 10.87 19.61
C ALA A 264 22.56 9.44 19.62
N ALA A 265 22.58 8.74 18.49
CA ALA A 265 22.19 7.33 18.38
C ALA A 265 23.25 6.39 19.01
N ASP A 266 24.53 6.63 18.76
CA ASP A 266 25.64 5.87 19.34
C ASP A 266 25.75 6.09 20.87
N ALA A 267 25.43 7.30 21.36
CA ALA A 267 25.33 7.57 22.79
C ALA A 267 24.15 6.83 23.45
N ARG A 268 23.07 6.55 22.71
CA ARG A 268 21.96 5.68 23.17
C ARG A 268 22.38 4.21 23.18
N PHE A 269 23.11 3.76 22.16
CA PHE A 269 23.62 2.38 22.07
C PHE A 269 24.69 2.07 23.14
N ALA A 270 25.56 3.04 23.47
CA ALA A 270 26.57 2.92 24.53
C ALA A 270 26.01 3.10 25.96
N ALA A 271 24.77 3.61 26.09
CA ALA A 271 24.04 3.63 27.36
C ALA A 271 23.37 2.27 27.63
N ASP A 272 22.86 1.60 26.59
CA ASP A 272 22.29 0.24 26.69
C ASP A 272 23.36 -0.84 26.85
N ALA A 273 24.55 -0.68 26.27
CA ALA A 273 25.63 -1.65 26.38
C ALA A 273 26.37 -1.69 27.74
N ARG A 274 25.86 -1.00 28.78
CA ARG A 274 26.47 -0.98 30.13
C ARG A 274 25.75 -1.80 31.19
N PHE A 275 24.82 -2.68 30.80
CA PHE A 275 24.29 -3.72 31.68
C PHE A 275 24.05 -5.00 30.87
N ASP A 276 25.10 -5.82 30.76
CA ASP A 276 25.07 -7.29 30.90
C ASP A 276 26.41 -7.86 30.38
N GLU A 277 27.46 -7.73 31.19
CA GLU A 277 28.58 -8.67 31.16
C GLU A 277 28.25 -9.82 32.13
N ASP A 278 27.76 -10.95 31.63
CA ASP A 278 28.27 -12.26 32.07
C ASP A 278 27.97 -13.39 31.06
N GLY A 279 29.05 -13.92 30.49
CA GLY A 279 29.23 -15.35 30.17
C GLY A 279 28.38 -16.00 29.07
N SER A 280 28.94 -16.14 27.86
CA SER A 280 29.68 -17.35 27.44
C SER A 280 29.82 -17.44 25.91
N GLU A 281 31.02 -17.85 25.51
CA GLU A 281 31.51 -18.05 24.15
C GLU A 281 30.84 -19.26 23.46
N GLU A 282 30.66 -19.17 22.14
CA GLU A 282 31.35 -19.98 21.11
C GLU A 282 30.47 -20.40 19.91
N ASP A 283 31.07 -20.17 18.74
CA ASP A 283 31.05 -20.98 17.52
C ASP A 283 29.97 -20.77 16.43
N GLY A 284 30.43 -20.24 15.28
CA GLY A 284 30.57 -21.12 14.11
C GLY A 284 29.55 -21.05 12.97
N SER A 285 29.95 -20.33 11.92
CA SER A 285 29.71 -20.61 10.48
C SER A 285 28.35 -20.32 9.80
N GLU A 286 28.47 -19.46 8.79
CA GLU A 286 27.99 -19.56 7.39
C GLU A 286 26.57 -20.10 7.10
N GLU A 287 25.70 -19.27 6.50
CA GLU A 287 25.36 -19.31 5.07
C GLU A 287 24.14 -18.43 4.73
N ASN A 288 24.18 -17.95 3.47
CA ASN A 288 23.07 -17.60 2.58
C ASN A 288 22.31 -16.27 2.69
N SER A 289 22.77 -15.37 1.82
CA SER A 289 22.00 -14.36 1.09
C SER A 289 20.71 -14.93 0.50
N THR A 290 19.57 -14.47 0.99
CA THR A 290 18.35 -14.37 0.19
C THR A 290 17.76 -12.97 0.38
N ARG A 291 17.81 -12.21 -0.72
CA ARG A 291 17.03 -10.99 -0.95
C ARG A 291 15.55 -11.38 -0.85
N ASP A 292 14.84 -10.77 0.08
CA ASP A 292 13.39 -10.69 0.03
C ASP A 292 12.98 -9.22 0.15
N GLU A 293 12.36 -8.74 -0.92
CA GLU A 293 11.86 -7.37 -1.08
C GLU A 293 10.49 -7.28 -0.42
N SER A 294 10.43 -6.84 0.82
CA SER A 294 9.21 -6.24 1.38
C SER A 294 9.53 -5.36 2.58
N MET A 295 9.74 -4.07 2.32
CA MET A 295 9.58 -3.04 3.35
C MET A 295 8.70 -1.93 2.79
N ASP A 296 7.46 -1.96 3.26
CA ASP A 296 6.47 -0.88 3.22
C ASP A 296 7.00 0.26 4.11
N GLU A 297 7.17 1.43 3.50
CA GLU A 297 7.74 2.63 4.11
C GLU A 297 6.91 3.08 5.32
N GLY A 298 7.52 2.99 6.50
CA GLY A 298 7.04 3.66 7.69
C GLY A 298 7.14 5.17 7.48
N ASN A 299 6.01 5.85 7.66
CA ASN A 299 5.83 7.27 7.44
C ASN A 299 6.50 8.10 8.56
N GLN A 300 7.83 8.06 8.64
CA GLN A 300 8.60 9.15 9.26
C GLN A 300 8.45 10.39 8.37
N PRO A 301 8.58 11.63 8.88
CA PRO A 301 8.70 12.80 8.03
C PRO A 301 10.10 12.78 7.41
N LEU A 302 10.35 11.82 6.52
CA LEU A 302 11.38 11.96 5.52
C LEU A 302 11.01 13.23 4.76
N ILE A 303 11.94 14.19 4.73
CA ILE A 303 12.00 15.12 3.61
C ILE A 303 11.86 14.23 2.37
N ASP A 304 10.78 14.44 1.58
CA ASP A 304 10.55 13.66 0.36
C ASP A 304 11.83 13.84 -0.47
N TYR A 305 12.69 12.82 -0.56
CA TYR A 305 13.97 12.89 -1.30
C TYR A 305 13.71 13.29 -2.77
N ASP A 306 12.49 13.06 -3.23
CA ASP A 306 11.93 13.46 -4.52
C ASP A 306 11.71 14.98 -4.65
N GLU A 307 11.45 15.69 -3.55
CA GLU A 307 11.30 17.15 -3.51
C GLU A 307 12.67 17.86 -3.50
N LEU A 308 13.71 17.22 -2.98
CA LEU A 308 15.10 17.68 -3.11
C LEU A 308 15.60 17.60 -4.56
N SER A 309 15.10 16.63 -5.34
CA SER A 309 15.44 16.48 -6.77
C SER A 309 14.91 17.61 -7.64
N ILE A 310 13.93 18.38 -7.17
CA ILE A 310 13.41 19.58 -7.87
C ILE A 310 14.39 20.75 -7.76
N LEU A 311 15.31 20.73 -6.78
CA LEU A 311 16.24 21.84 -6.53
C LEU A 311 17.40 21.90 -7.53
N THR A 312 17.64 20.85 -8.30
CA THR A 312 18.60 20.85 -9.41
C THR A 312 17.96 21.40 -10.68
N LEU A 313 18.70 22.21 -11.44
CA LEU A 313 18.20 22.74 -12.71
C LEU A 313 18.21 21.65 -13.78
N LEU A 314 17.11 21.55 -14.54
CA LEU A 314 17.05 20.67 -15.71
C LEU A 314 17.93 21.21 -16.83
N ASP A 315 18.63 20.33 -17.54
CA ASP A 315 19.28 20.68 -18.79
C ASP A 315 18.23 21.12 -19.82
N GLN A 316 18.43 22.29 -20.42
CA GLN A 316 17.53 22.86 -21.41
C GLN A 316 17.45 22.01 -22.68
N ASP A 317 18.51 21.28 -23.02
CA ASP A 317 18.52 20.37 -24.18
C ASP A 317 17.58 19.16 -23.97
N LEU A 318 17.26 18.82 -22.71
CA LEU A 318 16.30 17.77 -22.37
C LEU A 318 14.84 18.23 -22.50
N PHE A 319 14.55 19.54 -22.53
CA PHE A 319 13.17 20.05 -22.49
C PHE A 319 12.27 19.46 -23.58
N PRO A 320 12.68 19.37 -24.86
CA PRO A 320 11.85 18.74 -25.90
C PRO A 320 11.51 17.29 -25.59
N HIS A 321 12.43 16.54 -24.96
CA HIS A 321 12.27 15.13 -24.61
C HIS A 321 11.38 14.96 -23.38
N ILE A 322 11.57 15.81 -22.36
CA ILE A 322 10.69 15.89 -21.18
C ILE A 322 9.26 16.21 -21.59
N HIS A 323 9.06 17.16 -22.50
CA HIS A 323 7.72 17.48 -23.01
C HIS A 323 7.08 16.28 -23.74
N ARG A 324 7.86 15.53 -24.52
CA ARG A 324 7.38 14.33 -25.23
C ARG A 324 7.04 13.19 -24.27
N SER A 325 7.90 12.91 -23.28
CA SER A 325 7.64 11.87 -22.27
C SER A 325 6.45 12.24 -21.37
N THR A 326 6.27 13.53 -21.05
CA THR A 326 5.11 14.03 -20.29
C THR A 326 3.76 13.74 -20.99
N VAL A 327 3.73 13.64 -22.32
CA VAL A 327 2.53 13.23 -23.04
C VAL A 327 2.10 11.82 -22.65
N LEU A 328 3.05 10.90 -22.38
CA LEU A 328 2.75 9.53 -21.96
C LEU A 328 2.01 9.50 -20.61
N LEU A 329 2.44 10.31 -19.63
CA LEU A 329 1.74 10.46 -18.36
C LEU A 329 0.29 10.92 -18.55
N LYS A 330 0.09 11.93 -19.42
CA LYS A 330 -1.25 12.44 -19.74
C LYS A 330 -2.13 11.36 -20.38
N LEU A 331 -1.58 10.56 -21.28
CA LEU A 331 -2.29 9.48 -21.96
C LEU A 331 -2.62 8.32 -21.01
N GLY A 332 -1.69 7.93 -20.13
CA GLY A 332 -1.94 6.94 -19.07
C GLY A 332 -3.07 7.37 -18.16
N ARG A 333 -3.05 8.65 -17.74
CA ARG A 333 -4.11 9.22 -16.94
C ARG A 333 -5.46 9.18 -17.67
N ILE A 334 -5.50 9.55 -18.95
CA ILE A 334 -6.72 9.52 -19.76
C ILE A 334 -7.25 8.08 -19.91
N PHE A 335 -6.38 7.11 -20.14
CA PHE A 335 -6.72 5.71 -20.28
C PHE A 335 -7.45 5.18 -19.03
N PHE A 336 -6.87 5.36 -17.85
CA PHE A 336 -7.49 4.91 -16.61
C PHE A 336 -8.71 5.73 -16.23
N VAL A 337 -8.69 7.07 -16.39
CA VAL A 337 -9.88 7.92 -16.11
C VAL A 337 -11.11 7.49 -16.92
N LYS A 338 -10.92 7.00 -18.16
CA LYS A 338 -12.03 6.44 -18.97
C LYS A 338 -12.66 5.17 -18.37
N LEU A 339 -11.91 4.44 -17.54
CA LEU A 339 -12.37 3.23 -16.85
C LEU A 339 -13.00 3.54 -15.47
N LEU A 340 -12.85 4.76 -14.96
CA LEU A 340 -13.25 5.14 -13.61
C LEU A 340 -14.60 5.84 -13.55
N ASN A 341 -15.30 5.66 -12.42
CA ASN A 341 -16.42 6.51 -12.06
C ASN A 341 -15.90 7.85 -11.53
N THR A 342 -16.01 8.89 -12.34
CA THR A 342 -15.63 10.25 -11.95
C THR A 342 -16.88 11.13 -11.79
N PRO A 343 -16.81 12.26 -11.05
CA PRO A 343 -17.92 13.21 -10.97
C PRO A 343 -18.37 13.74 -12.35
N ARG A 344 -17.45 13.79 -13.32
CA ARG A 344 -17.68 14.36 -14.66
C ARG A 344 -18.06 13.33 -15.72
N SER A 345 -17.74 12.05 -15.49
CA SER A 345 -17.93 10.98 -16.46
C SER A 345 -18.08 9.64 -15.75
N LYS A 346 -19.08 8.86 -16.16
CA LYS A 346 -19.23 7.46 -15.78
C LYS A 346 -19.10 6.60 -17.04
N PRO A 347 -18.34 5.51 -17.01
CA PRO A 347 -18.20 4.63 -18.15
C PRO A 347 -19.58 4.06 -18.55
N PRO A 348 -19.91 3.96 -19.85
CA PRO A 348 -21.17 3.39 -20.33
C PRO A 348 -21.19 1.86 -20.31
N PHE A 349 -20.23 1.24 -19.61
CA PHE A 349 -20.01 -0.19 -19.53
C PHE A 349 -19.76 -0.62 -18.08
N THR A 350 -19.93 -1.90 -17.83
CA THR A 350 -19.55 -2.57 -16.58
C THR A 350 -18.82 -3.88 -16.91
N LEU A 351 -18.32 -4.56 -15.90
CA LEU A 351 -17.66 -5.84 -16.07
C LEU A 351 -18.69 -6.94 -16.31
N ASN A 352 -18.37 -7.87 -17.22
CA ASN A 352 -19.20 -9.05 -17.47
C ASN A 352 -19.36 -9.84 -16.15
N PRO A 353 -20.59 -10.05 -15.65
CA PRO A 353 -20.80 -10.73 -14.37
C PRO A 353 -20.33 -12.19 -14.39
N ARG A 354 -20.19 -12.78 -15.59
CA ARG A 354 -19.76 -14.17 -15.82
C ARG A 354 -18.25 -14.36 -15.85
N LEU A 355 -17.43 -13.35 -15.55
CA LEU A 355 -15.99 -13.54 -15.40
C LEU A 355 -15.69 -14.43 -14.20
N SER A 356 -14.83 -15.42 -14.41
CA SER A 356 -14.26 -16.24 -13.34
C SER A 356 -13.21 -15.44 -12.54
N SER A 357 -12.78 -15.97 -11.40
CA SER A 357 -11.63 -15.44 -10.66
C SER A 357 -10.38 -15.36 -11.52
N HIS A 358 -10.16 -16.36 -12.37
CA HIS A 358 -9.03 -16.39 -13.29
C HIS A 358 -9.08 -15.25 -14.30
N ASP A 359 -10.22 -15.05 -14.97
CA ASP A 359 -10.36 -13.97 -15.94
C ASP A 359 -10.19 -12.60 -15.28
N TRP A 360 -10.74 -12.43 -14.07
CA TRP A 360 -10.59 -11.22 -13.28
C TRP A 360 -9.13 -10.94 -12.92
N VAL A 361 -8.38 -11.95 -12.46
CA VAL A 361 -6.95 -11.80 -12.13
C VAL A 361 -6.14 -11.51 -13.39
N CYS A 362 -6.38 -12.19 -14.50
CA CYS A 362 -5.72 -11.87 -15.77
C CYS A 362 -5.95 -10.41 -16.16
N LEU A 363 -7.19 -9.91 -16.03
CA LEU A 363 -7.51 -8.52 -16.32
C LEU A 363 -6.79 -7.55 -15.37
N LYS A 364 -6.74 -7.86 -14.07
CA LYS A 364 -5.97 -7.10 -13.09
C LYS A 364 -4.50 -7.02 -13.48
N GLU A 365 -3.86 -8.15 -13.78
CA GLU A 365 -2.42 -8.23 -14.08
C GLU A 365 -2.05 -7.52 -15.39
N VAL A 366 -2.83 -7.66 -16.46
CA VAL A 366 -2.48 -6.97 -17.73
C VAL A 366 -2.62 -5.46 -17.64
N THR A 367 -3.51 -4.97 -16.76
CA THR A 367 -3.73 -3.53 -16.53
C THR A 367 -2.84 -2.98 -15.41
N LYS A 368 -2.05 -3.83 -14.76
CA LYS A 368 -1.05 -3.46 -13.76
C LYS A 368 0.20 -2.89 -14.46
N ASP A 369 0.93 -2.04 -13.74
CA ASP A 369 2.27 -1.54 -14.09
C ASP A 369 2.35 -0.68 -15.36
N ILE A 370 1.22 -0.28 -15.96
CA ILE A 370 1.20 0.67 -17.08
C ILE A 370 1.80 2.01 -16.63
N ASP A 371 1.43 2.46 -15.43
CA ASP A 371 1.98 3.64 -14.78
C ASP A 371 3.48 3.50 -14.50
N SER A 372 3.94 2.35 -13.97
CA SER A 372 5.36 2.08 -13.76
C SER A 372 6.18 2.13 -15.04
N CYS A 373 5.67 1.57 -16.15
CA CYS A 373 6.35 1.65 -17.45
C CYS A 373 6.46 3.11 -17.93
N ILE A 374 5.40 3.91 -17.78
CA ILE A 374 5.42 5.32 -18.13
C ILE A 374 6.40 6.09 -17.24
N PHE A 375 6.39 5.81 -15.93
CA PHE A 375 7.26 6.43 -14.94
C PHE A 375 8.73 6.19 -15.28
N ASN A 376 9.14 4.94 -15.49
CA ASN A 376 10.52 4.62 -15.83
C ASN A 376 11.00 5.33 -17.11
N ILE A 377 10.14 5.47 -18.12
CA ILE A 377 10.47 6.24 -19.33
C ILE A 377 10.65 7.72 -19.01
N VAL A 378 9.76 8.30 -18.19
CA VAL A 378 9.82 9.72 -17.82
C VAL A 378 11.04 10.01 -16.97
N GLU A 379 11.30 9.18 -15.96
CA GLU A 379 12.43 9.36 -15.04
C GLU A 379 13.77 9.28 -15.76
N ALA A 380 13.92 8.31 -16.67
CA ALA A 380 15.13 8.20 -17.49
C ALA A 380 15.42 9.45 -18.32
N VAL A 381 14.39 10.26 -18.62
CA VAL A 381 14.53 11.52 -19.39
C VAL A 381 14.63 12.75 -18.48
N VAL A 382 13.88 12.77 -17.37
CA VAL A 382 13.79 13.93 -16.47
C VAL A 382 15.01 14.04 -15.56
N TYR A 383 15.55 12.91 -15.11
CA TYR A 383 16.68 12.88 -14.16
C TYR A 383 18.04 12.66 -14.82
N ALA A 384 18.10 12.66 -16.15
CA ALA A 384 19.38 12.67 -16.85
C ALA A 384 20.06 14.04 -16.66
N GLU A 385 21.37 14.07 -16.49
CA GLU A 385 22.11 15.34 -16.38
C GLU A 385 22.23 16.05 -17.74
N ASN A 386 22.28 15.26 -18.82
CA ASN A 386 22.32 15.70 -20.21
C ASN A 386 21.80 14.59 -21.14
N LEU A 387 21.81 14.83 -22.46
CA LEU A 387 21.33 13.87 -23.46
C LEU A 387 22.10 12.54 -23.50
N ASP A 388 23.39 12.54 -23.20
CA ASP A 388 24.24 11.34 -23.26
C ASP A 388 24.03 10.42 -22.04
N ASP A 389 23.51 10.96 -20.93
CA ASP A 389 23.23 10.21 -19.70
C ASP A 389 21.86 9.51 -19.71
N ILE A 390 21.03 9.78 -20.73
CA ILE A 390 19.75 9.07 -20.88
C ILE A 390 20.04 7.59 -21.17
N ASN A 391 19.53 6.70 -20.33
CA ASN A 391 19.58 5.27 -20.61
C ASN A 391 18.61 4.89 -21.74
N LEU A 392 19.08 4.99 -22.98
CA LEU A 392 18.29 4.69 -24.19
C LEU A 392 17.82 3.23 -24.26
N GLN A 393 18.57 2.30 -23.66
CA GLN A 393 18.20 0.89 -23.62
C GLN A 393 16.97 0.69 -22.73
N ASP A 394 16.94 1.33 -21.57
CA ASP A 394 15.79 1.28 -20.65
C ASP A 394 14.57 1.95 -21.28
N VAL A 395 14.75 3.14 -21.85
CA VAL A 395 13.66 3.85 -22.55
C VAL A 395 13.05 2.97 -23.66
N SER A 396 13.89 2.29 -24.45
CA SER A 396 13.43 1.36 -25.49
C SER A 396 12.70 0.14 -24.90
N ALA A 397 13.26 -0.48 -23.87
CA ALA A 397 12.67 -1.66 -23.22
C ALA A 397 11.30 -1.35 -22.60
N PHE A 398 11.19 -0.27 -21.83
CA PHE A 398 9.93 0.14 -21.21
C PHE A 398 8.91 0.64 -22.25
N SER A 399 9.35 1.24 -23.36
CA SER A 399 8.45 1.60 -24.46
C SER A 399 7.80 0.38 -25.12
N LYS A 400 8.58 -0.69 -25.34
CA LYS A 400 8.07 -1.96 -25.88
C LYS A 400 7.11 -2.63 -24.89
N GLU A 401 7.48 -2.68 -23.61
CA GLU A 401 6.64 -3.25 -22.56
C GLU A 401 5.33 -2.47 -22.39
N LEU A 402 5.38 -1.14 -22.39
CA LEU A 402 4.19 -0.28 -22.31
C LEU A 402 3.19 -0.58 -23.44
N LEU A 403 3.67 -0.69 -24.69
CA LEU A 403 2.80 -1.03 -25.82
C LEU A 403 2.21 -2.44 -25.68
N HIS A 404 3.02 -3.41 -25.27
CA HIS A 404 2.56 -4.79 -25.04
C HIS A 404 1.48 -4.86 -23.95
N ARG A 405 1.68 -4.14 -22.82
CA ARG A 405 0.70 -4.02 -21.73
C ARG A 405 -0.58 -3.35 -22.18
N LEU A 406 -0.48 -2.26 -22.95
CA LEU A 406 -1.63 -1.56 -23.50
C LEU A 406 -2.41 -2.45 -24.46
N ASP A 407 -1.75 -3.15 -25.39
CA ASP A 407 -2.41 -4.05 -26.33
C ASP A 407 -3.09 -5.23 -25.64
N SER A 408 -2.41 -5.82 -24.64
CA SER A 408 -2.96 -6.90 -23.80
C SER A 408 -4.16 -6.44 -22.98
N SER A 409 -4.06 -5.27 -22.35
CA SER A 409 -5.15 -4.62 -21.61
C SER A 409 -6.35 -4.38 -22.51
N MET A 410 -6.11 -3.81 -23.69
CA MET A 410 -7.15 -3.51 -24.65
C MET A 410 -7.88 -4.77 -25.10
N ALA A 411 -7.15 -5.84 -25.41
CA ALA A 411 -7.74 -7.12 -25.79
C ALA A 411 -8.61 -7.68 -24.66
N LEU A 412 -8.10 -7.77 -23.42
CA LEU A 412 -8.89 -8.34 -22.32
C LEU A 412 -10.07 -7.45 -21.91
N LEU A 413 -9.93 -6.13 -21.92
CA LEU A 413 -11.04 -5.21 -21.67
C LEU A 413 -12.15 -5.35 -22.72
N ALA A 414 -11.81 -5.57 -24.00
CA ALA A 414 -12.80 -5.76 -25.07
C ALA A 414 -13.69 -6.98 -24.82
N PHE A 415 -13.14 -8.07 -24.27
CA PHE A 415 -13.90 -9.28 -23.93
C PHE A 415 -14.58 -9.21 -22.56
N SER A 416 -14.07 -8.38 -21.67
CA SER A 416 -14.51 -8.31 -20.27
C SER A 416 -15.59 -7.27 -20.02
N LEU A 417 -15.69 -6.23 -20.85
CA LEU A 417 -16.64 -5.13 -20.66
C LEU A 417 -17.94 -5.36 -21.42
N VAL A 418 -19.07 -5.09 -20.76
CA VAL A 418 -20.42 -5.17 -21.33
C VAL A 418 -21.15 -3.83 -21.18
N PRO A 419 -21.99 -3.41 -22.16
CA PRO A 419 -22.76 -2.17 -22.05
C PRO A 419 -23.73 -2.17 -20.87
N ILE A 420 -23.95 -1.01 -20.25
CA ILE A 420 -24.99 -0.85 -19.23
C ILE A 420 -26.38 -0.82 -19.91
N PRO A 421 -27.34 -1.69 -19.53
CA PRO A 421 -28.62 -1.86 -20.25
C PRO A 421 -29.54 -0.63 -20.31
N SER A 422 -29.31 0.41 -19.50
CA SER A 422 -30.24 1.54 -19.33
C SER A 422 -30.06 2.70 -20.32
N ARG A 423 -29.17 2.59 -21.32
CA ARG A 423 -29.09 3.57 -22.42
C ARG A 423 -29.86 3.03 -23.62
N ILE A 424 -31.00 3.66 -23.89
CA ILE A 424 -32.01 3.30 -24.91
C ILE A 424 -31.42 3.20 -26.33
N ASP A 425 -30.21 3.75 -26.56
CA ASP A 425 -29.47 3.69 -27.83
C ASP A 425 -28.05 3.12 -27.67
N SER A 426 -27.84 2.07 -26.86
CA SER A 426 -26.49 1.50 -26.68
C SER A 426 -25.97 0.89 -28.00
N PRO A 427 -24.84 1.38 -28.54
CA PRO A 427 -24.15 0.74 -29.67
C PRO A 427 -23.76 -0.70 -29.32
N ARG A 428 -23.60 -1.56 -30.34
CA ARG A 428 -23.10 -2.94 -30.15
C ARG A 428 -21.77 -2.93 -29.35
N PRO A 429 -21.49 -3.95 -28.51
CA PRO A 429 -20.28 -4.01 -27.68
C PRO A 429 -18.98 -3.70 -28.44
N ASP A 430 -18.82 -4.27 -29.63
CA ASP A 430 -17.65 -4.05 -30.51
C ASP A 430 -17.46 -2.59 -30.94
N SER A 431 -18.57 -1.87 -31.15
CA SER A 431 -18.54 -0.45 -31.52
C SER A 431 -18.29 0.46 -30.31
N LEU A 432 -18.69 0.03 -29.11
CA LEU A 432 -18.45 0.77 -27.87
C LEU A 432 -16.96 0.72 -27.49
N PHE A 433 -16.36 -0.47 -27.50
CA PHE A 433 -14.94 -0.59 -27.15
C PHE A 433 -14.04 0.17 -28.12
N LYS A 434 -14.25 0.00 -29.43
CA LYS A 434 -13.50 0.71 -30.47
C LYS A 434 -13.61 2.23 -30.33
N SER A 435 -14.84 2.75 -30.15
CA SER A 435 -15.03 4.20 -30.00
C SER A 435 -14.43 4.79 -28.72
N TRP A 436 -14.23 3.98 -27.68
CA TRP A 436 -13.73 4.48 -26.39
C TRP A 436 -12.22 4.48 -26.26
N PHE A 437 -11.55 3.49 -26.84
CA PHE A 437 -10.15 3.24 -26.55
C PHE A 437 -9.22 3.24 -27.77
N PHE A 438 -9.73 3.08 -29.00
CA PHE A 438 -8.88 3.03 -30.20
C PHE A 438 -8.07 4.32 -30.38
N ASP A 439 -8.70 5.48 -30.17
CA ASP A 439 -8.02 6.77 -30.27
C ASP A 439 -6.91 6.92 -29.22
N VAL A 440 -7.14 6.46 -27.98
CA VAL A 440 -6.14 6.52 -26.89
C VAL A 440 -4.93 5.66 -27.24
N ARG A 441 -5.16 4.45 -27.74
CA ARG A 441 -4.08 3.54 -28.16
C ARG A 441 -3.28 4.09 -29.35
N ALA A 442 -3.95 4.71 -30.31
CA ALA A 442 -3.29 5.38 -31.43
C ALA A 442 -2.42 6.55 -30.94
N GLN A 443 -2.93 7.36 -30.03
CA GLN A 443 -2.18 8.47 -29.42
C GLN A 443 -0.96 7.98 -28.64
N PHE A 444 -1.04 6.86 -27.92
CA PHE A 444 0.12 6.25 -27.27
C PHE A 444 1.21 5.86 -28.26
N SER A 445 0.84 5.24 -29.40
CA SER A 445 1.83 4.90 -30.43
C SER A 445 2.54 6.14 -30.94
N VAL A 446 1.77 7.17 -31.31
CA VAL A 446 2.33 8.41 -31.86
C VAL A 446 3.20 9.13 -30.84
N ALA A 447 2.80 9.17 -29.57
CA ALA A 447 3.59 9.80 -28.51
C ALA A 447 4.92 9.08 -28.29
N LEU A 448 4.91 7.75 -28.26
CA LEU A 448 6.14 6.94 -28.17
C LEU A 448 7.02 7.12 -29.40
N ASP A 449 6.45 7.08 -30.61
CA ASP A 449 7.19 7.26 -31.85
C ASP A 449 7.90 8.62 -31.89
N ASN A 450 7.21 9.68 -31.48
CA ASN A 450 7.79 11.01 -31.39
C ASN A 450 8.91 11.11 -30.34
N LEU A 451 8.77 10.42 -29.21
CA LEU A 451 9.79 10.37 -28.17
C LEU A 451 11.04 9.63 -28.66
N LEU A 452 10.86 8.40 -29.17
CA LEU A 452 11.94 7.54 -29.65
C LEU A 452 12.69 8.17 -30.83
N GLN A 453 11.96 8.75 -31.79
CA GLN A 453 12.57 9.50 -32.90
C GLN A 453 13.38 10.68 -32.38
N GLY A 454 12.88 11.36 -31.33
CA GLY A 454 13.63 12.41 -30.65
C GLY A 454 14.97 11.96 -30.13
N LEU A 455 14.98 10.80 -29.48
CA LEU A 455 16.15 10.20 -28.86
C LEU A 455 17.02 9.39 -29.84
N ASN A 456 16.72 9.44 -31.15
CA ASN A 456 17.37 8.65 -32.19
C ASN A 456 17.34 7.12 -31.93
N ILE A 457 16.31 6.62 -31.24
CA ILE A 457 16.10 5.19 -31.00
C ILE A 457 15.29 4.60 -32.17
N ASN A 458 15.79 3.54 -32.79
CA ASN A 458 15.05 2.82 -33.82
C ASN A 458 14.02 1.86 -33.18
N ARG A 459 12.76 1.96 -33.59
CA ARG A 459 11.66 1.15 -33.05
C ARG A 459 11.75 -0.33 -33.42
N ASP A 460 12.36 -0.63 -34.58
CA ASP A 460 12.41 -1.97 -35.17
C ASP A 460 13.70 -2.74 -34.85
N ALA A 461 14.61 -2.15 -34.06
CA ALA A 461 15.80 -2.80 -33.49
C ALA A 461 15.49 -3.30 -32.08
#